data_AF-A0A2N2TPX0-F1
#
_entry.id   AF-A0A2N2TPX0-F1
#
_cell.length_a   1.000
_cell.length_b   1.000
_cell.length_c   1.000
_cell.angle_alpha   90.00
_cell.angle_beta   90.00
_cell.angle_gamma   90.00
#
_symmetry.space_group_name_H-M   'P 1'
#
loop_
_entity.id
_entity.type
_entity.pdbx_description
1 polymer ?
#
loop_
_entity_poly.entity_id
_entity_poly.type
_entity_poly.pdbx_seq_one_letter_code
_entity_poly.pdbx_strand_id
1 'polypeptide(L)'
;MERPGARPVEFEVAIPMTCNCLNIRFRILVWIALCMPGVAFATTQVTCTIASIQMGALQSVLPLAAAQHTEGTVEALCTSESSRSQLVEFALVDVSQSAPRDSRGVTADIQVSLFADAALHEALPKSASAVTSYSTSSVVSSAAHSRVVIPFFARVYAGPRSNPGEYTIGRNISLVFRGAEYRQ
;
A
#
# COMPACT_ATOMS: atom_id res chain seq x y z
N MET A 1 -10.70 30.87 -4.15
CA MET A 1 -9.84 30.19 -3.17
C MET A 1 -9.74 28.73 -3.57
N GLU A 2 -8.71 28.39 -4.32
CA GLU A 2 -8.44 27.02 -4.76
C GLU A 2 -7.96 26.17 -3.58
N ARG A 3 -8.57 24.99 -3.40
CA ARG A 3 -8.16 24.02 -2.38
C ARG A 3 -6.88 23.33 -2.87
N PRO A 4 -5.83 23.19 -2.04
CA PRO A 4 -4.64 22.45 -2.43
C PRO A 4 -4.97 20.96 -2.56
N GLY A 5 -4.77 20.41 -3.75
CA GLY A 5 -4.96 19.00 -4.07
C GLY A 5 -3.88 18.12 -3.43
N ALA A 6 -4.32 17.04 -2.78
CA ALA A 6 -3.47 15.97 -2.27
C ALA A 6 -2.71 15.28 -3.42
N ARG A 7 -1.50 14.77 -3.15
CA ARG A 7 -0.70 14.03 -4.13
C ARG A 7 -0.57 12.55 -3.72
N PRO A 8 -0.79 11.60 -4.65
CA PRO A 8 -0.70 10.17 -4.40
C PRO A 8 0.73 9.74 -4.02
N VAL A 9 0.84 8.66 -3.24
CA VAL A 9 2.12 7.97 -3.03
C VAL A 9 2.22 6.90 -4.11
N GLU A 10 2.99 7.20 -5.15
CA GLU A 10 3.25 6.28 -6.26
C GLU A 10 4.46 5.41 -5.92
N PHE A 11 4.26 4.09 -5.93
CA PHE A 11 5.37 3.14 -5.94
C PHE A 11 5.65 2.77 -7.39
N GLU A 12 6.91 2.93 -7.80
CA GLU A 12 7.38 2.48 -9.10
C GLU A 12 7.98 1.08 -8.93
N VAL A 13 7.31 0.09 -9.51
CA VAL A 13 7.82 -1.28 -9.58
C VAL A 13 8.47 -1.43 -10.94
N ALA A 14 9.79 -1.27 -11.03
CA ALA A 14 10.53 -1.59 -12.25
C ALA A 14 10.75 -3.11 -12.32
N ILE A 15 10.17 -3.76 -13.34
CA ILE A 15 10.36 -5.19 -13.60
C ILE A 15 11.28 -5.33 -14.82
N PRO A 16 12.59 -5.53 -14.64
CA PRO A 16 13.53 -5.62 -15.75
C PRO A 16 13.35 -6.96 -16.48
N MET A 17 12.77 -6.93 -17.67
CA MET A 17 12.88 -8.06 -18.60
C MET A 17 14.24 -8.01 -19.29
N THR A 18 15.22 -8.76 -18.80
CA THR A 18 16.49 -8.88 -19.50
C THR A 18 16.37 -9.83 -20.69
N CYS A 19 16.46 -9.28 -21.89
CA CYS A 19 17.12 -9.95 -23.00
C CYS A 19 18.52 -9.33 -23.13
N ASN A 20 19.56 -10.17 -23.20
CA ASN A 20 20.96 -9.78 -23.15
C ASN A 20 21.32 -8.64 -24.11
N CYS A 21 21.67 -7.46 -23.58
CA CYS A 21 22.86 -6.67 -23.90
C CYS A 21 22.81 -5.30 -23.19
N LEU A 22 23.95 -4.91 -22.62
CA LEU A 22 24.27 -3.59 -22.03
C LEU A 22 23.74 -3.30 -20.61
N ASN A 23 24.68 -3.36 -19.68
CA ASN A 23 24.58 -3.03 -18.27
C ASN A 23 24.43 -1.51 -18.13
N ILE A 24 23.24 -1.03 -17.76
CA ILE A 24 23.04 0.37 -17.36
C ILE A 24 22.37 0.40 -15.98
N ARG A 25 23.14 0.80 -14.97
CA ARG A 25 22.65 1.09 -13.62
C ARG A 25 22.10 2.50 -13.58
N PHE A 26 20.86 2.70 -13.12
CA PHE A 26 20.36 4.02 -12.77
C PHE A 26 19.80 4.10 -11.35
N ARG A 27 20.11 5.23 -10.72
CA ARG A 27 19.85 5.60 -9.32
C ARG A 27 18.43 6.12 -9.17
N ILE A 28 17.77 5.73 -8.07
CA ILE A 28 16.42 6.16 -7.71
C ILE A 28 16.51 7.41 -6.82
N LEU A 29 15.67 8.41 -7.13
CA LEU A 29 15.49 9.64 -6.37
C LEU A 29 14.14 9.53 -5.65
N VAL A 30 14.18 9.40 -4.32
CA VAL A 30 12.99 9.21 -3.48
C VAL A 30 12.38 10.56 -3.13
N TRP A 31 11.12 10.78 -3.51
CA TRP A 31 10.32 11.92 -3.06
C TRP A 31 9.28 11.44 -2.05
N ILE A 32 9.38 11.91 -0.81
CA ILE A 32 8.47 11.59 0.29
C ILE A 32 7.43 12.72 0.39
N ALA A 33 6.14 12.41 0.37
CA ALA A 33 5.07 13.34 0.69
C ALA A 33 4.12 12.73 1.73
N LEU A 34 4.04 13.38 2.90
CA LEU A 34 3.08 13.08 3.96
C LEU A 34 1.74 13.80 3.69
N CYS A 35 0.62 13.09 3.79
CA CYS A 35 -0.72 13.68 3.86
C CYS A 35 -1.21 13.83 5.31
N MET A 36 -1.84 14.97 5.61
CA MET A 36 -2.58 15.22 6.85
C MET A 36 -4.00 14.60 6.80
N PRO A 37 -4.60 14.25 7.95
CA PRO A 37 -5.83 13.47 8.01
C PRO A 37 -7.08 14.28 7.60
N GLY A 38 -7.95 13.62 6.84
CA GLY A 38 -9.34 14.05 6.66
C GLY A 38 -10.12 13.90 7.98
N VAL A 39 -10.97 14.89 8.27
CA VAL A 39 -11.69 15.02 9.54
C VAL A 39 -12.63 13.83 9.75
N ALA A 40 -12.28 12.97 10.72
CA ALA A 40 -13.17 11.96 11.27
C ALA A 40 -13.71 12.47 12.63
N PHE A 41 -15.02 12.65 12.72
CA PHE A 41 -15.69 12.95 13.98
C PHE A 41 -15.93 11.65 14.75
N ALA A 42 -15.04 11.34 15.72
CA ALA A 42 -15.32 10.52 16.90
C ALA A 42 -14.03 10.40 17.73
N THR A 43 -13.84 11.21 18.78
CA THR A 43 -12.99 10.91 19.97
C THR A 43 -11.68 10.13 19.77
N THR A 44 -10.98 10.28 18.64
CA THR A 44 -9.79 9.47 18.37
C THR A 44 -8.61 10.12 19.07
N GLN A 45 -8.36 9.68 20.30
CA GLN A 45 -7.13 9.96 21.04
C GLN A 45 -5.90 9.39 20.33
N VAL A 46 -6.06 8.58 19.28
CA VAL A 46 -4.96 8.05 18.48
C VAL A 46 -4.92 8.71 17.11
N THR A 47 -3.73 9.18 16.73
CA THR A 47 -3.42 9.64 15.36
C THR A 47 -2.38 8.72 14.77
N CYS A 48 -2.60 8.22 13.55
CA CYS A 48 -1.64 7.38 12.83
C CYS A 48 -1.34 7.96 11.45
N THR A 49 -0.07 7.93 11.05
CA THR A 49 0.39 8.32 9.71
C THR A 49 1.20 7.20 9.09
N ILE A 50 1.07 7.00 7.78
CA ILE A 50 1.91 6.05 7.05
C ILE A 50 3.33 6.65 6.98
N ALA A 51 4.30 5.94 7.54
CA ALA A 51 5.71 6.32 7.51
C ALA A 51 6.43 5.71 6.31
N SER A 52 6.13 4.46 5.98
CA SER A 52 6.68 3.80 4.80
C SER A 52 5.75 2.71 4.27
N ILE A 53 5.91 2.38 2.99
CA ILE A 53 5.31 1.19 2.38
C ILE A 53 6.43 0.48 1.64
N GLN A 54 6.54 -0.82 1.88
CA GLN A 54 7.55 -1.67 1.29
C GLN A 54 6.87 -2.81 0.58
N MET A 55 7.39 -3.18 -0.58
CA MET A 55 6.94 -4.33 -1.35
C MET A 55 8.09 -5.33 -1.40
N GLY A 56 7.78 -6.60 -1.15
CA GLY A 56 8.69 -7.71 -1.41
C GLY A 56 9.05 -7.77 -2.88
N ALA A 57 10.23 -8.32 -3.16
CA ALA A 57 10.70 -8.47 -4.52
C ALA A 57 9.73 -9.35 -5.33
N LEU A 58 9.21 -8.80 -6.42
CA LEU A 58 8.66 -9.64 -7.49
C LEU A 58 9.81 -10.41 -8.14
N GLN A 59 9.48 -11.55 -8.77
CA GLN A 59 10.50 -12.20 -9.60
C GLN A 59 10.85 -11.25 -10.75
N SER A 60 12.11 -11.25 -11.15
CA SER A 60 12.60 -10.39 -12.25
C SER A 60 11.87 -10.64 -13.58
N VAL A 61 11.25 -11.82 -13.73
CA VAL A 61 10.49 -12.21 -14.92
C VAL A 61 9.08 -12.61 -14.52
N LEU A 62 8.08 -11.89 -15.03
CA LEU A 62 6.67 -12.29 -14.94
C LEU A 62 6.36 -13.33 -16.03
N PRO A 63 6.04 -14.58 -15.68
CA PRO A 63 5.58 -15.55 -16.66
C PRO A 63 4.24 -15.10 -17.25
N LEU A 64 4.13 -15.13 -18.58
CA LEU A 64 2.84 -14.94 -19.25
C LEU A 64 1.85 -16.00 -18.74
N ALA A 65 0.61 -15.56 -18.50
CA ALA A 65 -0.49 -16.43 -18.07
C ALA A 65 -0.30 -17.12 -16.70
N ALA A 66 0.63 -16.67 -15.87
CA ALA A 66 0.73 -17.09 -14.47
C ALA A 66 0.79 -15.87 -13.56
N ALA A 67 0.05 -15.93 -12.45
CA ALA A 67 0.07 -14.88 -11.45
C ALA A 67 1.30 -15.01 -10.55
N GLN A 68 1.91 -13.87 -10.24
CA GLN A 68 2.91 -13.78 -9.19
C GLN A 68 2.31 -13.18 -7.93
N HIS A 69 2.85 -13.62 -6.81
CA HIS A 69 2.43 -13.23 -5.48
C HIS A 69 3.63 -12.62 -4.77
N THR A 70 3.41 -11.48 -4.12
CA THR A 70 4.41 -10.86 -3.27
C THR A 70 3.73 -10.27 -2.05
N GLU A 71 4.44 -10.27 -0.92
CA GLU A 71 4.02 -9.64 0.31
C GLU A 71 4.56 -8.21 0.34
N GLY A 72 3.79 -7.29 0.88
CA GLY A 72 4.21 -5.94 1.20
C GLY A 72 3.86 -5.59 2.65
N THR A 73 4.45 -4.53 3.16
CA THR A 73 4.19 -4.02 4.50
C THR A 73 3.96 -2.52 4.45
N VAL A 74 2.91 -2.06 5.12
CA VAL A 74 2.71 -0.64 5.46
C VAL A 74 3.18 -0.43 6.88
N GLU A 75 4.12 0.47 7.06
CA GLU A 75 4.53 0.93 8.37
C GLU A 75 3.80 2.23 8.71
N ALA A 76 3.07 2.22 9.83
CA ALA A 76 2.43 3.39 10.38
C ALA A 76 3.09 3.81 11.70
N LEU A 77 3.21 5.11 11.90
CA LEU A 77 3.59 5.71 13.18
C LEU A 77 2.32 6.26 13.83
N CYS A 78 2.02 5.75 15.02
CA CYS A 78 0.85 6.12 15.79
C CYS A 78 1.25 6.84 17.08
N THR A 79 0.52 7.89 17.43
CA THR A 79 0.59 8.57 18.73
C THR A 79 -0.76 8.51 19.41
N SER A 80 -0.74 8.40 20.74
CA SER A 80 -1.94 8.51 21.55
C SER A 80 -1.85 9.74 22.46
N GLU A 81 -2.86 10.59 22.44
CA GLU A 81 -3.08 11.68 23.39
C GLU A 81 -3.74 11.18 24.69
N SER A 82 -4.12 9.90 24.73
CA SER A 82 -4.65 9.28 25.93
C SER A 82 -3.57 9.14 27.00
N SER A 83 -3.94 9.23 28.28
CA SER A 83 -3.03 8.88 29.38
C SER A 83 -2.77 7.36 29.48
N ARG A 84 -3.56 6.55 28.77
CA ARG A 84 -3.49 5.09 28.77
C ARG A 84 -3.20 4.55 27.38
N SER A 85 -2.51 3.41 27.31
CA SER A 85 -2.35 2.68 26.06
C SER A 85 -3.71 2.22 25.53
N GLN A 86 -3.88 2.22 24.21
CA GLN A 86 -5.14 1.84 23.55
C GLN A 86 -4.90 0.69 22.59
N LEU A 87 -5.86 -0.23 22.50
CA LEU A 87 -5.87 -1.25 21.46
C LEU A 87 -6.46 -0.61 20.21
N VAL A 88 -5.76 -0.70 19.09
CA VAL A 88 -6.18 -0.10 17.82
C VAL A 88 -6.19 -1.19 16.76
N GLU A 89 -7.29 -1.24 16.02
CA GLU A 89 -7.46 -2.15 14.88
C GLU A 89 -7.22 -1.37 13.59
N PHE A 90 -6.50 -1.97 12.65
CA PHE A 90 -6.02 -1.36 11.41
C PHE A 90 -6.52 -2.13 10.18
N ALA A 91 -6.85 -1.38 9.14
CA ALA A 91 -7.23 -1.89 7.83
C ALA A 91 -6.57 -1.03 6.74
N LEU A 92 -6.26 -1.65 5.61
CA LEU A 92 -5.72 -0.96 4.43
C LEU A 92 -6.81 -0.83 3.35
N VAL A 93 -6.74 0.24 2.58
CA VAL A 93 -7.70 0.56 1.51
C VAL A 93 -6.92 0.87 0.23
N ASP A 94 -7.34 0.30 -0.89
CA ASP A 94 -6.78 0.55 -2.22
C ASP A 94 -7.56 1.66 -2.93
N VAL A 95 -7.17 2.92 -2.66
CA VAL A 95 -7.97 4.11 -2.98
C VAL A 95 -7.93 4.47 -4.46
N SER A 96 -6.81 4.21 -5.14
CA SER A 96 -6.74 4.39 -6.59
C SER A 96 -5.61 3.60 -7.22
N GLN A 97 -5.76 3.33 -8.51
CA GLN A 97 -4.79 2.61 -9.32
C GLN A 97 -4.44 3.50 -10.52
N SER A 98 -3.15 3.73 -10.74
CA SER A 98 -2.74 4.19 -12.06
C SER A 98 -2.79 3.00 -13.01
N ALA A 99 -3.32 3.24 -14.22
CA ALA A 99 -3.31 2.21 -15.24
C ALA A 99 -1.84 1.85 -15.55
N PRO A 100 -1.48 0.55 -15.60
CA PRO A 100 -0.12 0.13 -15.94
C PRO A 100 0.39 0.78 -17.22
N ARG A 101 1.67 1.13 -17.24
CA ARG A 101 2.32 1.76 -18.39
C ARG A 101 3.58 1.02 -18.79
N ASP A 102 3.84 0.95 -20.08
CA ASP A 102 5.15 0.56 -20.64
C ASP A 102 5.70 1.69 -21.53
N SER A 103 6.78 1.39 -22.25
CA SER A 103 7.40 2.32 -23.21
C SER A 103 6.49 2.74 -24.37
N ARG A 104 5.37 2.04 -24.61
CA ARG A 104 4.37 2.34 -25.64
C ARG A 104 3.16 3.10 -25.11
N GLY A 105 2.96 3.12 -23.79
CA GLY A 105 1.91 3.89 -23.13
C GLY A 105 1.12 3.08 -22.12
N VAL A 106 -0.14 3.45 -21.90
CA VAL A 106 -1.04 2.75 -20.98
C VAL A 106 -1.44 1.40 -21.56
N THR A 107 -1.34 0.33 -20.76
CA THR A 107 -1.82 -1.01 -21.11
C THR A 107 -2.79 -1.54 -20.05
N ALA A 108 -3.78 -2.31 -20.49
CA ALA A 108 -4.68 -3.07 -19.63
C ALA A 108 -4.25 -4.54 -19.46
N ASP A 109 -3.16 -4.95 -20.11
CA ASP A 109 -2.74 -6.34 -20.16
C ASP A 109 -2.05 -6.79 -18.86
N ILE A 110 -1.62 -5.83 -18.02
CA ILE A 110 -1.13 -6.12 -16.67
C ILE A 110 -2.23 -5.82 -15.66
N GLN A 111 -2.45 -6.72 -14.72
CA GLN A 111 -3.39 -6.54 -13.62
C GLN A 111 -2.69 -6.71 -12.29
N VAL A 112 -2.97 -5.81 -11.36
CA VAL A 112 -2.50 -5.92 -9.97
C VAL A 112 -3.71 -5.92 -9.06
N SER A 113 -3.76 -6.85 -8.12
CA SER A 113 -4.79 -6.91 -7.08
C SER A 113 -4.10 -6.92 -5.72
N LEU A 114 -4.65 -6.21 -4.74
CA LEU A 114 -4.10 -6.14 -3.38
C LEU A 114 -5.09 -6.81 -2.41
N PHE A 115 -4.55 -7.49 -1.41
CA PHE A 115 -5.28 -8.32 -0.46
C PHE A 115 -4.79 -8.06 0.97
N ALA A 116 -5.68 -8.22 1.94
CA ALA A 116 -5.37 -8.09 3.37
C ALA A 116 -4.77 -9.38 3.95
N ASP A 117 -4.98 -10.53 3.31
CA ASP A 117 -4.53 -11.84 3.77
C ASP A 117 -3.67 -12.58 2.74
N ALA A 118 -2.84 -13.50 3.24
CA ALA A 118 -1.88 -14.27 2.44
C ALA A 118 -2.54 -15.31 1.51
N ALA A 119 -3.76 -15.74 1.83
CA ALA A 119 -4.55 -16.66 1.02
C ALA A 119 -5.31 -15.95 -0.12
N LEU A 120 -5.27 -14.61 -0.16
CA LEU A 120 -5.83 -13.75 -1.21
C LEU A 120 -7.36 -13.83 -1.29
N HIS A 121 -8.02 -14.08 -0.17
CA HIS A 121 -9.48 -14.14 -0.10
C HIS A 121 -10.10 -12.76 0.14
N GLU A 122 -9.44 -11.91 0.92
CA GLU A 122 -9.88 -10.57 1.29
C GLU A 122 -9.17 -9.52 0.45
N ALA A 123 -9.78 -9.12 -0.66
CA ALA A 123 -9.27 -7.99 -1.44
C ALA A 123 -9.34 -6.68 -0.64
N LEU A 124 -8.33 -5.81 -0.78
CA LEU A 124 -8.37 -4.51 -0.14
C LEU A 124 -9.58 -3.70 -0.68
N PRO A 125 -10.43 -3.15 0.21
CA PRO A 125 -11.57 -2.36 -0.21
C PRO A 125 -11.13 -1.08 -0.94
N LYS A 126 -12.02 -0.53 -1.77
CA LYS A 126 -11.76 0.70 -2.55
C LYS A 126 -12.04 1.99 -1.79
N SER A 127 -12.73 1.89 -0.67
CA SER A 127 -13.06 3.03 0.20
C SER A 127 -13.08 2.61 1.66
N ALA A 128 -12.87 3.57 2.55
CA ALA A 128 -12.96 3.35 3.99
C ALA A 128 -14.36 2.84 4.42
N SER A 129 -15.42 3.26 3.73
CA SER A 129 -16.80 2.81 3.99
C SER A 129 -17.05 1.34 3.66
N ALA A 130 -16.19 0.71 2.87
CA ALA A 130 -16.29 -0.69 2.49
C ALA A 130 -15.41 -1.61 3.37
N VAL A 131 -14.72 -1.06 4.37
CA VAL A 131 -13.94 -1.83 5.34
C VAL A 131 -14.92 -2.60 6.24
N THR A 132 -14.86 -3.93 6.18
CA THR A 132 -15.69 -4.84 6.99
C THR A 132 -14.86 -5.66 7.98
N SER A 133 -13.58 -5.89 7.68
CA SER A 133 -12.59 -6.55 8.54
C SER A 133 -11.39 -5.62 8.79
N TYR A 134 -10.80 -5.72 9.99
CA TYR A 134 -9.53 -5.08 10.34
C TYR A 134 -8.47 -6.17 10.49
N SER A 135 -7.51 -6.18 9.58
CA SER A 135 -6.56 -7.29 9.42
C SER A 135 -5.44 -7.31 10.46
N THR A 136 -5.27 -6.23 11.24
CA THR A 136 -4.15 -6.10 12.18
C THR A 136 -4.60 -5.34 13.42
N SER A 137 -4.19 -5.79 14.61
CA SER A 137 -4.42 -5.09 15.87
C SER A 137 -3.09 -4.79 16.55
N SER A 138 -2.93 -3.60 17.13
CA SER A 138 -1.73 -3.24 17.88
C SER A 138 -2.06 -2.33 19.05
N VAL A 139 -1.22 -2.38 20.09
CA VAL A 139 -1.33 -1.49 21.24
C VAL A 139 -0.55 -0.21 20.94
N VAL A 140 -1.24 0.92 20.91
CA VAL A 140 -0.63 2.25 20.80
C VAL A 140 -0.38 2.80 22.20
N SER A 141 0.90 2.99 22.52
CA SER A 141 1.36 3.53 23.80
C SER A 141 0.98 5.00 23.98
N SER A 142 0.67 5.40 25.22
CA SER A 142 0.48 6.80 25.62
C SER A 142 1.78 7.59 25.79
N ALA A 143 2.92 6.89 25.94
CA ALA A 143 4.19 7.53 26.32
C ALA A 143 5.12 7.83 25.13
N ALA A 144 4.88 7.23 23.96
CA ALA A 144 5.77 7.35 22.80
C ALA A 144 5.07 7.01 21.49
N HIS A 145 5.73 7.35 20.38
CA HIS A 145 5.34 6.88 19.05
C HIS A 145 5.37 5.35 19.01
N SER A 146 4.25 4.75 18.60
CA SER A 146 4.13 3.32 18.39
C SER A 146 4.26 3.02 16.91
N ARG A 147 5.22 2.16 16.57
CA ARG A 147 5.43 1.68 15.20
C ARG A 147 4.53 0.46 14.98
N VAL A 148 3.67 0.54 13.97
CA VAL A 148 2.75 -0.54 13.59
C VAL A 148 3.11 -1.00 12.18
N VAL A 149 3.28 -2.30 12.00
CA VAL A 149 3.55 -2.91 10.68
C VAL A 149 2.32 -3.70 10.27
N ILE A 150 1.76 -3.38 9.11
CA ILE A 150 0.52 -3.95 8.59
C ILE A 150 0.85 -4.65 7.28
N PRO A 151 0.80 -5.99 7.22
CA PRO A 151 1.07 -6.72 5.99
C PRO A 151 -0.07 -6.53 4.98
N PHE A 152 0.27 -6.64 3.70
CA PHE A 152 -0.67 -6.80 2.61
C PHE A 152 -0.05 -7.69 1.54
N PHE A 153 -0.86 -8.21 0.62
CA PHE A 153 -0.41 -9.15 -0.39
C PHE A 153 -0.83 -8.64 -1.76
N ALA A 154 0.07 -8.74 -2.73
CA ALA A 154 -0.20 -8.36 -4.10
C ALA A 154 -0.20 -9.60 -5.01
N ARG A 155 -1.18 -9.64 -5.91
CA ARG A 155 -1.20 -10.55 -7.05
C ARG A 155 -0.98 -9.75 -8.32
N VAL A 156 0.08 -10.06 -9.06
CA VAL A 156 0.40 -9.45 -10.35
C VAL A 156 0.19 -10.47 -11.44
N TYR A 157 -0.58 -10.13 -12.47
CA TYR A 157 -0.87 -11.02 -13.59
C TYR A 157 -0.59 -10.29 -14.91
N ALA A 158 0.26 -10.90 -15.74
CA ALA A 158 0.50 -10.48 -17.11
C ALA A 158 -0.35 -11.33 -18.06
N GLY A 159 -1.27 -10.67 -18.76
CA GLY A 159 -2.17 -11.30 -19.70
C GLY A 159 -1.44 -11.84 -20.94
N PRO A 160 -2.08 -12.71 -21.73
CA PRO A 160 -1.46 -13.30 -22.93
C PRO A 160 -1.08 -12.29 -24.02
N ARG A 161 -1.64 -11.08 -23.96
CA ARG A 161 -1.37 -9.98 -24.90
C ARG A 161 -0.31 -9.00 -24.39
N SER A 162 0.17 -9.20 -23.15
CA SER A 162 1.26 -8.40 -22.61
C SER A 162 2.49 -8.55 -23.47
N ASN A 163 3.10 -7.41 -23.80
CA ASN A 163 4.34 -7.44 -24.53
C ASN A 163 5.52 -7.67 -23.56
N PRO A 164 6.67 -8.14 -24.05
CA PRO A 164 7.89 -8.05 -23.28
C PRO A 164 8.29 -6.58 -23.06
N GLY A 165 8.70 -6.24 -21.84
CA GLY A 165 9.14 -4.88 -21.49
C GLY A 165 9.07 -4.57 -20.01
N GLU A 166 9.53 -3.37 -19.65
CA GLU A 166 9.35 -2.83 -18.31
C GLU A 166 7.98 -2.19 -18.17
N TYR A 167 7.34 -2.44 -17.03
CA TYR A 167 6.00 -1.94 -16.71
C TYR A 167 6.06 -1.14 -15.42
N THR A 168 5.55 0.09 -15.44
CA THR A 168 5.36 0.92 -14.25
C THR A 168 3.89 0.86 -13.81
N ILE A 169 3.66 0.56 -12.53
CA ILE A 169 2.31 0.43 -11.95
C ILE A 169 2.29 1.12 -10.60
N GLY A 170 1.47 2.17 -10.47
CA GLY A 170 1.28 2.91 -9.22
C GLY A 170 0.01 2.47 -8.50
N ARG A 171 0.11 2.33 -7.17
CA ARG A 171 -1.00 1.98 -6.29
C ARG A 171 -1.05 2.90 -5.09
N ASN A 172 -2.24 3.40 -4.78
CA ASN A 172 -2.48 4.24 -3.61
C ASN A 172 -3.14 3.43 -2.51
N ILE A 173 -2.38 3.20 -1.44
CA ILE A 173 -2.86 2.53 -0.22
C ILE A 173 -3.13 3.61 0.83
N SER A 174 -4.30 3.53 1.48
CA SER A 174 -4.64 4.35 2.63
C SER A 174 -4.86 3.50 3.87
N LEU A 175 -4.65 4.12 5.03
CA LEU A 175 -4.82 3.51 6.33
C LEU A 175 -6.16 3.91 6.94
N VAL A 176 -6.92 2.93 7.41
CA VAL A 176 -8.12 3.13 8.23
C VAL A 176 -7.88 2.44 9.56
N PHE A 177 -8.27 3.09 10.66
CA PHE A 177 -8.12 2.52 11.98
C PHE A 177 -9.29 2.88 12.87
N ARG A 178 -9.52 2.05 13.90
CA ARG A 178 -10.48 2.34 14.97
C ARG A 178 -9.88 1.96 16.32
N GLY A 179 -10.13 2.79 17.33
CA GLY A 179 -9.76 2.47 18.70
C GLY A 179 -10.77 1.49 19.32
N ALA A 180 -10.27 0.48 20.01
CA ALA A 180 -11.02 -0.35 20.94
C ALA A 180 -10.54 -0.06 22.36
N GLU A 181 -11.46 0.10 23.31
CA GLU A 181 -11.08 0.27 24.72
C GLU A 181 -10.34 -0.97 25.21
N TYR A 182 -9.08 -0.80 25.63
CA TYR A 182 -8.31 -1.88 26.24
C TYR A 182 -8.75 -2.04 27.70
N ARG A 183 -9.59 -3.04 27.98
CA ARG A 183 -9.94 -3.44 29.35
C ARG A 183 -8.89 -4.43 29.86
N GLN A 184 -8.06 -3.99 30.80
CA GLN A 184 -7.17 -4.85 31.58
C GLN A 184 -7.96 -5.65 32.61
#